data_AF-A0A919B8U4-F1
#
_entry.id   AF-A0A919B8U4-F1
#
_cell.length_a   1.000
_cell.length_b   1.000
_cell.length_c   1.000
_cell.angle_alpha   90.00
_cell.angle_beta   90.00
_cell.angle_gamma   90.00
#
_symmetry.space_group_name_H-M   'P 1'
#
loop_
_entity.id
_entity.type
_entity.pdbx_description
1 polymer ?
#
loop_
_entity_poly.entity_id
_entity_poly.type
_entity_poly.pdbx_seq_one_letter_code
_entity_poly.pdbx_strand_id
1 'polypeptide(L)' 'MTADELRPKVAETNRRTLQRWDTTTGAPPRCEDCWVIKRTRARALEAGDRDTAARMATEMGVHQRLAHV' A
#
# COMPACT_ATOMS: atom_id res chain seq x y z
N MET A 1 -26.09 3.89 17.98
CA MET A 1 -25.43 4.43 16.77
C MET A 1 -26.01 3.75 15.55
N THR A 2 -26.60 4.48 14.62
CA THR A 2 -27.24 3.95 13.40
C THR A 2 -26.26 3.91 12.23
N ALA A 3 -26.60 3.15 11.17
CA ALA A 3 -25.78 3.08 9.96
C ALA A 3 -25.57 4.46 9.30
N ASP A 4 -26.55 5.35 9.42
CA ASP A 4 -26.46 6.73 8.92
C ASP A 4 -25.44 7.57 9.68
N GLU A 5 -25.28 7.37 10.99
CA GLU A 5 -24.29 8.06 11.80
C GLU A 5 -22.86 7.57 11.53
N LEU A 6 -22.70 6.33 11.04
CA LEU A 6 -21.40 5.72 10.72
C LEU A 6 -20.91 6.08 9.32
N ARG A 7 -21.82 6.32 8.37
CA ARG A 7 -21.55 6.61 6.96
C ARG A 7 -20.50 7.72 6.72
N PRO A 8 -20.53 8.89 7.40
CA PRO A 8 -19.48 9.91 7.22
C PRO A 8 -18.12 9.50 7.78
N LYS A 9 -18.08 8.73 8.89
CA LYS A 9 -16.83 8.23 9.49
C LYS A 9 -16.14 7.21 8.60
N VAL A 10 -16.92 6.33 7.97
CA VAL A 10 -16.41 5.36 6.99
C VAL A 10 -15.87 6.07 5.75
N ALA A 11 -16.61 7.07 5.23
CA ALA A 11 -16.15 7.85 4.07
C ALA A 11 -14.83 8.60 4.34
N GLU A 12 -14.69 9.20 5.52
CA GLU A 12 -13.44 9.87 5.94
C GLU A 12 -12.28 8.87 6.06
N THR A 13 -12.54 7.70 6.66
CA THR A 13 -11.55 6.63 6.78
C THR A 13 -11.10 6.12 5.41
N ASN A 14 -12.04 5.93 4.49
CA ASN A 14 -11.74 5.54 3.11
C ASN A 14 -10.93 6.63 2.39
N ARG A 15 -11.27 7.92 2.54
CA ARG A 15 -10.53 9.04 1.94
C ARG A 15 -9.10 9.10 2.47
N ARG A 16 -8.90 8.99 3.78
CA ARG A 16 -7.57 8.94 4.41
C ARG A 16 -6.76 7.73 3.95
N THR A 17 -7.42 6.59 3.78
CA THR A 17 -6.79 5.37 3.26
C THR A 17 -6.35 5.58 1.82
N LEU A 18 -7.20 6.15 0.96
CA LEU A 18 -6.85 6.46 -0.43
C LEU A 18 -5.72 7.49 -0.54
N GLN A 19 -5.71 8.56 0.26
CA GLN A 19 -4.58 9.51 0.31
C GLN A 19 -3.27 8.85 0.76
N ARG A 20 -3.33 7.93 1.73
CA ARG A 20 -2.16 7.14 2.13
C ARG A 20 -1.68 6.24 1.00
N TRP A 21 -2.60 5.66 0.25
CA TRP A 21 -2.28 4.83 -0.91
C TRP A 21 -1.67 5.65 -2.03
N ASP A 22 -2.19 6.84 -2.36
CA ASP A 22 -1.57 7.73 -3.34
C ASP A 22 -0.14 8.13 -2.94
N THR A 23 0.09 8.40 -1.64
CA THR A 23 1.44 8.70 -1.14
C THR A 23 2.37 7.49 -1.09
N THR A 24 1.87 6.25 -1.00
CA THR A 24 2.70 5.04 -1.07
C THR A 24 2.87 4.49 -2.49
N THR A 25 1.91 4.73 -3.38
CA THR A 25 1.90 4.17 -4.74
C THR A 25 2.46 5.17 -5.77
N GLY A 26 2.27 6.47 -5.55
CA GLY A 26 2.75 7.56 -6.41
C GLY A 26 4.10 8.17 -5.99
N ALA A 27 4.58 7.92 -4.77
CA ALA A 27 5.90 8.38 -4.38
C ALA A 27 7.00 7.60 -5.12
N PRO A 28 8.08 8.29 -5.57
CA PRO A 28 9.26 7.60 -6.06
C PRO A 28 9.81 6.69 -4.95
N PRO A 29 10.28 5.48 -5.31
CA PRO A 29 10.95 4.61 -4.35
C PRO A 29 12.16 5.32 -3.73
N ARG A 30 12.33 5.17 -2.41
CA ARG A 30 13.36 5.87 -1.63
C ARG A 30 14.77 5.28 -1.82
N CYS A 31 14.85 4.04 -2.30
CA CYS A 31 16.08 3.31 -2.56
C CYS A 31 15.85 2.23 -3.63
N GLU A 32 16.93 1.52 -4.00
CA GLU A 32 16.89 0.41 -4.95
C GLU A 32 16.00 -0.75 -4.46
N ASP A 33 16.06 -1.11 -3.18
CA ASP A 33 15.26 -2.21 -2.62
C ASP A 33 13.76 -1.91 -2.68
N CYS A 34 13.35 -0.68 -2.34
CA CYS A 34 11.98 -0.21 -2.53
C CYS A 34 11.55 -0.38 -4.00
N TRP A 35 12.45 -0.08 -4.94
CA TRP A 35 12.19 -0.22 -6.37
C TRP A 35 11.96 -1.69 -6.73
N VAL A 36 12.83 -2.59 -6.28
CA VAL A 36 12.76 -4.04 -6.53
C VAL A 36 11.45 -4.61 -6.00
N ILE A 37 11.09 -4.34 -4.74
CA ILE A 37 9.85 -4.82 -4.13
C ILE A 37 8.62 -4.34 -4.93
N LYS A 38 8.59 -3.06 -5.32
CA LYS A 38 7.48 -2.49 -6.11
C LYS A 38 7.37 -3.15 -7.49
N ARG A 39 8.51 -3.38 -8.16
CA ARG A 39 8.60 -4.01 -9.49
C ARG A 39 8.13 -5.47 -9.45
N THR A 40 8.57 -6.22 -8.45
CA THR A 40 8.17 -7.62 -8.25
C THR A 40 6.69 -7.73 -7.93
N ARG A 41 6.17 -6.85 -7.08
CA ARG A 41 4.73 -6.80 -6.77
C ARG A 41 3.88 -6.52 -8.01
N ALA A 42 4.30 -5.57 -8.87
CA ALA A 42 3.59 -5.25 -10.10
C ALA A 42 3.52 -6.45 -11.05
N ARG A 43 4.64 -7.14 -11.27
CA ARG A 43 4.70 -8.35 -12.09
C ARG A 43 3.80 -9.47 -11.55
N ALA A 44 3.77 -9.66 -10.23
CA ALA A 44 2.89 -10.64 -9.60
C ALA A 44 1.40 -10.31 -9.84
N LEU A 45 1.03 -9.03 -9.78
CA LEU A 45 -0.34 -8.59 -10.09
C LEU A 45 -0.70 -8.83 -11.57
N GLU A 46 0.21 -8.53 -12.49
CA GLU A 46 0.03 -8.80 -13.94
C GLU A 46 -0.14 -10.29 -14.22
N ALA A 47 0.61 -11.15 -13.51
CA ALA A 47 0.50 -12.60 -13.62
C ALA A 47 -0.70 -13.21 -12.87
N GLY A 48 -1.48 -12.40 -12.13
CA GLY A 48 -2.57 -12.88 -11.28
C GLY A 48 -2.12 -13.59 -9.99
N ASP A 49 -0.83 -13.58 -9.67
CA ASP A 49 -0.25 -14.14 -8.44
C ASP A 49 -0.51 -13.20 -7.24
N ARG A 50 -1.65 -13.42 -6.59
CA ARG A 50 -2.09 -12.60 -5.46
C ARG A 50 -1.26 -12.85 -4.20
N ASP A 51 -0.76 -14.06 -3.99
CA ASP A 51 0.01 -14.42 -2.80
C ASP A 51 1.38 -13.73 -2.81
N THR A 52 2.08 -13.76 -3.94
CA THR A 52 3.32 -13.02 -4.10
C THR A 52 3.08 -11.52 -3.98
N ALA A 53 2.02 -10.99 -4.59
CA ALA A 53 1.71 -9.56 -4.50
C ALA A 53 1.44 -9.09 -3.05
N ALA A 54 0.78 -9.94 -2.24
CA ALA A 54 0.54 -9.67 -0.82
C ALA A 54 1.84 -9.72 0.00
N ARG A 55 2.69 -10.73 -0.22
CA ARG A 55 4.00 -10.83 0.44
C ARG A 55 4.86 -9.58 0.17
N MET A 56 4.97 -9.15 -1.08
CA MET A 56 5.74 -7.96 -1.44
C MET A 56 5.18 -6.68 -0.80
N ALA A 57 3.86 -6.57 -0.61
CA ALA A 57 3.25 -5.44 0.08
C ALA A 57 3.69 -5.39 1.56
N THR A 58 3.73 -6.54 2.22
CA THR A 58 4.22 -6.67 3.59
C THR A 58 5.72 -6.32 3.69
N GLU A 59 6.54 -6.86 2.78
CA GLU A 59 7.97 -6.57 2.72
C GLU A 59 8.26 -5.08 2.53
N MET A 60 7.53 -4.39 1.65
CA MET A 60 7.64 -2.94 1.49
C MET A 60 7.42 -2.21 2.81
N GLY A 61 6.37 -2.58 3.55
CA GLY A 61 6.06 -1.97 4.84
C GLY A 61 7.15 -2.22 5.89
N VAL A 62 7.73 -3.43 5.92
CA VAL A 62 8.85 -3.76 6.82
C VAL A 62 10.10 -2.98 6.43
N HIS A 63 10.48 -3.00 5.15
CA HIS A 63 11.68 -2.31 4.66
C HIS A 63 11.62 -0.80 4.93
N GLN A 64 10.48 -0.15 4.65
CA GLN A 64 10.32 1.28 4.94
C GLN A 64 10.52 1.61 6.41
N ARG A 65 10.06 0.76 7.34
CA ARG A 65 10.25 0.96 8.79
C ARG A 65 11.66 0.66 9.30
N LEU A 66 12.47 -0.07 8.54
CA LEU A 66 13.83 -0.39 8.96
C LEU A 66 14.86 0.55 8.30
N ALA A 67 14.63 0.93 7.05
CA ALA A 67 15.61 1.64 6.23
C ALA A 67 15.37 3.15 6.07
N HIS A 68 14.16 3.65 6.32
CA HIS A 68 13.75 5.01 5.92
C HIS A 68 12.98 5.81 6.97
N VAL A 69 13.20 5.51 8.26
CA VAL A 69 12.61 6.23 9.40
C VAL A 69 13.38 7.50 9.68
#